data_AF-A0A6J4X5E7-F1
#
_entry.id   AF-A0A6J4X5E7-F1
#
_cell.length_a   1.000
_cell.length_b   1.000
_cell.length_c   1.000
_cell.angle_alpha   90.00
_cell.angle_beta   90.00
_cell.angle_gamma   90.00
#
_symmetry.space_group_name_H-M   'P 1'
#
loop_
_entity.id
_entity.type
_entity.pdbx_description
1 polymer ?
#
loop_
_entity_poly.entity_id
_entity_poly.type
_entity_poly.pdbx_seq_one_letter_code
_entity_poly.pdbx_strand_id
1 'polypeptide(L)' 'PQCAYLQVQKWLAKQKTRILRCDHFHVIFTIPEQLRFLWHFNTRLMTQILFTCSRDTLFELLGDQRYMGAKPGIIAS' A
#
# COMPACT_ATOMS: atom_id res chain seq x y z
N PRO A 1 -3.52 31.38 -17.30
CA PRO A 1 -2.34 30.51 -17.52
C PRO A 1 -2.68 29.03 -17.27
N GLN A 2 -2.99 28.27 -18.33
CA GLN A 2 -3.19 26.82 -18.28
C GLN A 2 -1.84 26.08 -18.22
N CYS A 3 -0.98 26.42 -17.26
CA CYS A 3 0.27 25.70 -17.08
C CYS A 3 -0.02 24.25 -16.65
N ALA A 4 0.55 23.29 -17.39
CA ALA A 4 0.50 21.85 -17.15
C ALA A 4 -0.87 21.13 -17.24
N TYR A 5 -1.98 21.79 -17.62
CA TYR A 5 -3.30 21.13 -17.70
C TYR A 5 -3.28 19.86 -18.57
N LEU A 6 -2.74 19.95 -19.79
CA LEU A 6 -2.63 18.81 -20.70
C LEU A 6 -1.73 17.69 -20.14
N GLN A 7 -0.68 18.04 -19.39
CA GLN A 7 0.23 17.08 -18.78
C GLN A 7 -0.43 16.33 -17.62
N VAL A 8 -1.19 17.05 -16.78
CA VAL A 8 -1.99 16.47 -15.70
C VAL A 8 -3.09 15.56 -16.25
N GLN A 9 -3.80 15.98 -17.31
CA GLN A 9 -4.83 15.16 -17.95
C GLN A 9 -4.25 13.86 -18.53
N LYS A 10 -3.10 13.93 -19.21
CA LYS A 10 -2.39 12.74 -19.70
C LYS A 10 -1.95 11.81 -18.56
N TRP A 11 -1.46 12.37 -17.45
CA TRP A 11 -1.08 11.57 -16.28
C TRP A 11 -2.29 10.90 -15.63
N LEU A 12 -3.40 11.63 -15.42
CA LEU A 12 -4.65 11.10 -14.87
C LEU A 12 -5.22 9.98 -15.73
N ALA A 13 -5.25 10.17 -17.06
CA ALA A 13 -5.71 9.13 -17.99
C ALA A 13 -4.88 7.84 -17.84
N LYS A 14 -3.55 7.98 -17.75
CA LYS A 14 -2.64 6.83 -17.55
C LYS A 14 -2.80 6.15 -16.19
N GLN A 15 -3.11 6.88 -15.12
CA GLN A 15 -3.39 6.26 -13.82
C GLN A 15 -4.74 5.54 -13.83
N LYS A 16 -5.77 6.14 -14.42
CA LYS A 16 -7.11 5.54 -14.54
C LYS A 16 -7.11 4.22 -15.32
N THR A 17 -6.19 4.04 -16.30
CA THR A 17 -6.08 2.77 -17.03
C THR A 17 -5.31 1.69 -16.25
N ARG A 18 -4.54 2.04 -15.22
CA ARG A 18 -3.81 1.10 -14.37
C ARG A 18 -4.64 0.59 -13.19
N ILE A 19 -5.61 1.38 -12.74
CA ILE A 19 -6.49 1.03 -11.63
C ILE A 19 -7.61 0.13 -12.19
N LEU A 20 -7.86 -0.99 -11.52
CA LEU A 20 -9.00 -1.86 -11.83
C LEU A 20 -10.30 -1.06 -11.63
N ARG A 21 -11.24 -1.18 -12.57
CA ARG A 21 -12.55 -0.52 -12.50
C ARG A 21 -13.48 -1.28 -11.54
N CYS A 22 -13.04 -1.42 -10.30
CA CYS A 22 -13.80 -2.02 -9.21
C CYS A 22 -13.56 -1.22 -7.93
N ASP A 23 -14.48 -1.39 -6.98
CA ASP A 23 -14.26 -0.88 -5.63
C ASP A 23 -13.03 -1.52 -5.04
N HIS A 24 -12.17 -0.70 -4.44
CA HIS A 24 -10.94 -1.13 -3.82
C HIS A 24 -10.64 -0.24 -2.62
N PHE A 25 -9.98 -0.83 -1.62
CA PHE A 25 -9.53 -0.12 -0.44
C PHE A 25 -8.05 0.21 -0.58
N HIS A 26 -7.66 1.42 -0.18
CA HIS A 26 -6.27 1.81 -0.07
C HIS A 26 -5.90 1.88 1.42
N VAL A 27 -5.06 0.93 1.85
CA VAL A 27 -4.60 0.83 3.24
C VAL A 27 -3.18 1.37 3.33
N ILE A 28 -2.94 2.28 4.27
CA ILE A 28 -1.63 2.91 4.49
C ILE A 28 -1.06 2.46 5.83
N PHE A 29 0.07 1.77 5.80
CA PHE A 29 0.84 1.43 6.98
C PHE A 29 1.86 2.53 7.26
N THR A 30 1.82 3.10 8.46
CA THR A 30 2.71 4.19 8.86
C THR A 30 3.61 3.74 9.99
N ILE A 31 4.90 4.06 9.89
CA ILE A 31 5.87 3.75 10.93
C ILE A 31 5.89 4.88 11.96
N PRO A 32 5.81 4.54 13.25
CA PRO A 32 5.87 5.52 14.32
C PRO A 32 7.24 6.21 14.37
N GLU A 33 7.25 7.47 14.81
CA GLU A 33 8.44 8.34 14.78
C GLU A 33 9.65 7.75 15.51
N GLN A 34 9.40 7.08 16.63
CA GLN A 34 10.41 6.47 17.48
C GLN A 34 11.25 5.41 16.74
N LEU A 35 10.70 4.79 15.69
CA LEU A 35 11.39 3.77 14.89
C LEU A 35 12.11 4.37 13.66
N ARG A 36 11.99 5.67 13.39
CA ARG A 36 12.65 6.31 12.24
C ARG A 36 14.17 6.22 12.32
N PHE A 37 14.74 6.34 13.52
CA PHE A 37 16.17 6.17 13.71
C PHE A 37 16.62 4.76 13.30
N LEU A 38 15.91 3.72 13.75
CA LEU A 38 16.20 2.34 13.36
C LEU A 38 16.08 2.14 11.85
N TRP A 39 15.07 2.75 11.22
CA TRP A 39 14.91 2.74 9.76
C TRP A 39 16.09 3.37 9.02
N HIS A 40 16.59 4.50 9.51
CA HIS A 40 17.68 5.24 8.88
C HIS A 40 18.94 4.37 8.73
N PHE A 41 19.28 3.59 9.76
CA PHE A 41 20.47 2.72 9.74
C PHE A 41 20.21 1.32 9.16
N ASN A 42 18.95 0.85 9.16
CA ASN A 42 18.62 -0.53 8.84
C ASN A 42 17.55 -0.62 7.74
N THR A 43 17.58 0.27 6.75
CA THR A 43 16.49 0.43 5.78
C THR A 43 16.07 -0.89 5.12
N ARG A 44 17.02 -1.74 4.72
CA ARG A 44 16.71 -3.04 4.10
C ARG A 44 15.95 -3.97 5.05
N LEU A 45 16.47 -4.16 6.26
CA LEU A 45 15.86 -5.03 7.26
C LEU A 45 14.49 -4.49 7.69
N MET A 46 14.41 -3.19 7.97
CA MET A 46 13.17 -2.55 8.40
C MET A 46 12.10 -2.57 7.29
N THR A 47 12.50 -2.45 6.03
CA THR A 47 11.58 -2.61 4.88
C THR A 47 11.01 -4.04 4.85
N GLN A 48 11.85 -5.07 5.00
CA GLN A 48 11.38 -6.45 5.05
C GLN A 48 10.43 -6.70 6.22
N ILE A 49 10.74 -6.15 7.41
CA ILE A 49 9.89 -6.25 8.60
C ILE A 49 8.54 -5.57 8.31
N LEU A 50 8.53 -4.34 7.79
CA LEU A 50 7.29 -3.61 7.50
C LEU A 50 6.39 -4.41 6.55
N PHE A 51 6.94 -4.93 5.45
CA PHE A 51 6.16 -5.72 4.50
C PHE A 51 5.63 -7.01 5.10
N THR A 52 6.43 -7.69 5.94
CA THR A 52 6.00 -8.90 6.66
C THR A 52 4.87 -8.60 7.62
N CYS A 53 5.00 -7.57 8.47
CA CYS A 53 3.96 -7.17 9.40
C CYS A 53 2.68 -6.72 8.66
N SER A 54 2.82 -5.99 7.56
CA SER A 54 1.68 -5.55 6.74
C SER A 54 0.93 -6.74 6.14
N ARG A 55 1.67 -7.74 5.62
CA ARG A 55 1.10 -8.99 5.12
C ARG A 55 0.33 -9.71 6.23
N ASP A 56 0.97 -9.93 7.37
CA ASP A 56 0.38 -10.72 8.46
C ASP A 56 -0.87 -10.05 9.02
N THR A 57 -0.85 -8.72 9.19
CA THR A 57 -2.01 -7.93 9.61
C THR A 57 -3.19 -8.08 8.64
N LEU A 58 -2.93 -8.01 7.32
CA LEU A 58 -3.98 -8.18 6.31
C LEU A 58 -4.53 -9.60 6.28
N PHE A 59 -3.67 -10.61 6.47
CA PHE A 59 -4.09 -12.00 6.53
C PHE A 59 -4.96 -12.28 7.76
N GLU A 60 -4.60 -11.73 8.91
CA GLU A 60 -5.39 -11.84 10.14
C GLU A 60 -6.76 -11.17 9.97
N LEU A 61 -6.78 -9.91 9.51
CA LEU A 61 -8.00 -9.13 9.35
C LEU A 61 -8.96 -9.77 8.32
N LEU A 62 -8.46 -10.17 7.16
CA LEU A 62 -9.28 -10.73 6.09
C LEU A 62 -9.65 -12.19 6.34
N GLY A 63 -8.86 -12.91 7.15
CA GLY A 63 -9.15 -14.27 7.57
C GLY A 63 -10.25 -14.38 8.63
N ASP A 64 -10.51 -13.32 9.40
CA ASP A 64 -11.59 -13.28 10.39
C ASP A 64 -12.96 -13.30 9.70
N GLN A 65 -13.83 -14.23 10.13
CA GLN A 65 -15.19 -14.42 9.62
C GLN A 65 -16.09 -13.21 9.79
N ARG A 66 -15.81 -12.34 10.76
CA ARG A 66 -16.56 -11.11 10.97
C ARG A 66 -16.43 -10.14 9.79
N TYR A 67 -15.29 -10.20 9.08
CA TYR A 67 -15.01 -9.32 7.95
C TYR A 67 -15.18 -10.07 6.63
N MET A 68 -14.16 -10.83 6.21
CA MET A 68 -14.16 -11.49 4.90
C MET A 68 -14.11 -13.02 5.00
N GLY A 69 -13.52 -13.58 6.06
CA GLY A 69 -13.38 -15.03 6.25
C GLY A 69 -12.59 -15.74 5.14
N ALA A 70 -11.76 -15.01 4.39
CA ALA A 70 -11.12 -15.50 3.17
C ALA A 70 -9.60 -15.28 3.22
N LYS A 71 -8.85 -16.17 2.56
CA LYS A 71 -7.39 -16.03 2.45
C LYS A 71 -7.05 -15.08 1.29
N PRO A 72 -6.44 -13.91 1.54
CA PRO A 72 -6.06 -12.98 0.48
C PRO A 72 -4.85 -13.50 -0.32
N GLY A 73 -4.77 -13.09 -1.59
CA GLY A 73 -3.56 -13.18 -2.39
C GLY A 73 -2.74 -11.90 -2.26
N ILE A 74 -1.41 -12.00 -2.12
CA ILE A 74 -0.51 -10.84 -1.98
C ILE A 74 0.65 -10.94 -2.96
N ILE A 75 0.97 -9.82 -3.60
CA ILE A 75 2.20 -9.61 -4.37
C ILE A 75 2.97 -8.50 -3.66
N ALA A 76 4.01 -8.88 -2.93
CA ALA A 76 4.96 -7.97 -2.29
C ALA A 76 6.37 -8.52 -2.57
N SER A 77 7.24 -7.68 -3.14
CA SER A 77 8.60 -8.05 -3.56
C SER A 77 9.63 -7.14 -2.90
#